data_AF-A0A9X5KX27-F1
#
_entry.id   AF-A0A9X5KX27-F1
#
_cell.length_a   1.000
_cell.length_b   1.000
_cell.length_c   1.000
_cell.angle_alpha   90.00
_cell.angle_beta   90.00
_cell.angle_gamma   90.00
#
_symmetry.space_group_name_H-M   'P 1'
#
loop_
_entity.id
_entity.type
_entity.pdbx_description
1 polymer ?
#
loop_
_entity_poly.entity_id
_entity_poly.type
_entity_poly.pdbx_seq_one_letter_code
_entity_poly.pdbx_strand_id
1 'polypeptide(L)'
;MLKRLACLALFACAPLHAAPHLDDQRLQQLANDPFWLSLGHYEAGKISGWRSYVSEKKFFLAADGAHHPDAELKATVDALYAPASLGEKHAQCVYPARTRWLKDQLHLADLPAVDCKEFKQWFKDVAPHSAVMIFPAAYLNSPSSMFGHTLLRIDQADVQSNNTALLSYAINFGAYIEGSDNSILYAWKGLMGGYPGLFALVPYQEKLSEYRSLENRDLWEYRLNLTQVETERMVEHVWELKQIQFDYFFFDENCSYRLLELLQVARPGLRLTEQFPLTAIPTDTVKAVKDAGLVEKIDYRPSRERELLERAKPLDSDEQQWVLKVSDDQKQLQEPAFKALPRERQALIIDAAYRLGRYRANGLERDAERSQRSFELLRAINQNPAPDLKITPPGLPENGHESRTWQAGIGTRGDKAFGEYGLRMAYHDLNDNAEGFPLGAQIEILQMKLRQYEGNHWQLQQLDLATIRSLTPRNALLQPWSWQVTGGLERVPGKHDDETLVAHVNGGAGSTWQLRDDMLGFALGTVRVEHNNDFNEAISPAAGFNTGVLWKNPLGNLSLEAKGDFFTNGEVRRSISLNQQWELSRNLGLRLSAQREYSHLSTPVNEVMLEVKWYHY
;
A
#
# COMPACT_ATOMS: atom_id res chain seq x y z
N MET A 1 22.67 -56.42 53.00
CA MET A 1 22.80 -55.53 51.83
C MET A 1 21.56 -54.67 51.53
N LEU A 2 20.35 -55.00 51.99
CA LEU A 2 19.14 -54.22 51.67
C LEU A 2 18.99 -52.85 52.38
N LYS A 3 19.65 -52.61 53.53
CA LYS A 3 19.53 -51.32 54.24
C LYS A 3 20.36 -50.17 53.66
N ARG A 4 21.29 -50.44 52.72
CA ARG A 4 22.11 -49.39 52.06
C ARG A 4 21.53 -48.94 50.71
N LEU A 5 20.59 -49.67 50.12
CA LEU A 5 19.92 -49.29 48.88
C LEU A 5 18.73 -48.33 49.10
N ALA A 6 18.11 -48.33 50.28
CA ALA A 6 17.00 -47.43 50.59
C ALA A 6 17.41 -45.96 50.75
N CYS A 7 18.65 -45.68 51.20
CA CYS A 7 19.15 -44.30 51.32
C CYS A 7 19.65 -43.69 50.00
N LEU A 8 19.85 -44.49 48.94
CA LEU A 8 20.22 -44.00 47.62
C LEU A 8 18.99 -43.63 46.76
N ALA A 9 17.79 -44.09 47.13
CA ALA A 9 16.54 -43.74 46.45
C ALA A 9 15.95 -42.38 46.91
N LEU A 10 16.44 -41.80 48.01
CA LEU A 10 15.95 -40.54 48.59
C LEU A 10 16.71 -39.29 48.11
N PHE A 11 17.75 -39.44 47.27
CA PHE A 11 18.52 -38.31 46.72
C PHE A 11 18.36 -38.09 45.22
N ALA A 12 17.47 -38.82 44.55
CA ALA A 12 17.02 -38.50 43.21
C ALA A 12 15.75 -37.64 43.26
N CYS A 13 15.75 -36.56 44.07
CA CYS A 13 14.79 -35.48 43.87
C CYS A 13 15.22 -34.75 42.60
N ALA A 14 14.74 -35.22 41.45
CA ALA A 14 14.69 -34.38 40.27
C ALA A 14 13.96 -33.10 40.71
N PRO A 15 14.53 -31.90 40.53
CA PRO A 15 13.85 -30.67 40.88
C PRO A 15 12.54 -30.61 40.09
N LEU A 16 11.40 -30.79 40.76
CA LEU A 16 10.10 -30.51 40.19
C LEU A 16 10.00 -28.99 40.09
N HIS A 17 10.17 -28.48 38.86
CA HIS A 17 9.89 -27.09 38.55
C HIS A 17 8.37 -27.02 38.41
N ALA A 18 7.69 -26.39 39.38
CA ALA A 18 6.24 -26.25 39.36
C ALA A 18 5.90 -24.81 39.03
N ALA A 19 4.94 -24.61 38.11
CA ALA A 19 4.46 -23.28 37.79
C ALA A 19 3.94 -22.57 39.05
N PRO A 20 4.21 -21.25 39.21
CA PRO A 20 3.72 -20.51 40.35
C PRO A 20 2.19 -20.44 40.32
N HIS A 21 1.57 -20.55 41.49
CA HIS A 21 0.14 -20.30 41.60
C HIS A 21 -0.12 -18.79 41.54
N LEU A 22 -0.70 -18.33 40.44
CA LEU A 22 -1.18 -16.96 40.29
C LEU A 22 -2.55 -16.84 40.97
N ASP A 23 -2.71 -15.88 41.87
CA ASP A 23 -4.05 -15.52 42.33
C ASP A 23 -4.87 -14.90 41.20
N ASP A 24 -6.20 -14.97 41.32
CA ASP A 24 -7.12 -14.54 40.27
C ASP A 24 -6.99 -13.05 39.95
N GLN A 25 -6.67 -12.22 40.97
CA GLN A 25 -6.53 -10.78 40.78
C GLN A 25 -5.30 -10.44 39.95
N ARG A 26 -4.15 -11.05 40.24
CA ARG A 26 -2.90 -10.87 39.49
C ARG A 26 -3.01 -11.44 38.10
N LEU A 27 -3.67 -12.59 37.94
CA LEU A 27 -3.94 -13.18 36.62
C LEU A 27 -4.77 -12.21 35.76
N GLN A 28 -5.87 -11.69 36.29
CA GLN A 28 -6.71 -10.74 35.54
C GLN A 28 -5.99 -9.42 35.27
N GLN A 29 -5.17 -8.93 36.20
CA GLN A 29 -4.37 -7.73 35.98
C GLN A 29 -3.43 -7.92 34.78
N LEU A 30 -2.70 -9.04 34.73
CA LEU A 30 -1.76 -9.32 33.65
C LEU A 30 -2.46 -9.67 32.33
N ALA A 31 -3.59 -10.38 32.39
CA ALA A 31 -4.37 -10.74 31.23
C ALA A 31 -4.97 -9.51 30.51
N ASN A 32 -5.23 -8.43 31.25
CA ASN A 32 -5.70 -7.16 30.69
C ASN A 32 -4.56 -6.14 30.49
N ASP A 33 -3.30 -6.55 30.69
CA ASP A 33 -2.15 -5.68 30.42
C ASP A 33 -2.08 -5.41 28.90
N PRO A 34 -1.97 -4.13 28.46
CA PRO A 34 -1.93 -3.79 27.03
C PRO A 34 -0.84 -4.53 26.25
N PHE A 35 0.29 -4.84 26.90
CA PHE A 35 1.36 -5.56 26.25
C PHE A 35 1.02 -7.03 26.03
N TRP A 36 0.41 -7.69 27.01
CA TRP A 36 -0.08 -9.06 26.84
C TRP A 36 -1.13 -9.15 25.74
N LEU A 37 -2.06 -8.19 25.75
CA LEU A 37 -3.09 -8.09 24.73
C LEU A 37 -2.49 -7.93 23.32
N SER A 38 -1.41 -7.14 23.20
CA SER A 38 -0.69 -6.97 21.94
C SER A 38 0.02 -8.25 21.50
N LEU A 39 0.68 -8.98 22.42
CA LEU A 39 1.34 -10.26 22.12
C LEU A 39 0.35 -11.35 21.67
N GLY A 40 -0.91 -11.28 22.10
CA GLY A 40 -1.94 -12.19 21.64
C GLY A 40 -2.81 -11.66 20.50
N HIS A 41 -2.51 -10.46 19.97
CA HIS A 41 -3.30 -9.78 18.94
C HIS A 41 -4.79 -9.64 19.30
N TYR A 42 -5.08 -9.35 20.57
CA TYR A 42 -6.45 -9.24 21.06
C TYR A 42 -7.05 -7.86 20.80
N GLU A 43 -8.28 -7.84 20.30
CA GLU A 43 -9.18 -6.69 20.24
C GLU A 43 -10.40 -6.90 21.13
N ALA A 44 -11.01 -5.81 21.58
CA ALA A 44 -12.29 -5.87 22.28
C ALA A 44 -13.39 -6.35 21.31
N GLY A 45 -14.12 -7.39 21.69
CA GLY A 45 -15.23 -7.89 20.89
C GLY A 45 -16.35 -6.85 20.75
N LYS A 46 -17.12 -6.92 19.65
CA LYS A 46 -18.19 -5.95 19.31
C LYS A 46 -19.27 -5.76 20.38
N ILE A 47 -19.41 -6.71 21.31
CA ILE A 47 -20.41 -6.68 22.39
C ILE A 47 -19.72 -6.75 23.75
N SER A 48 -18.85 -7.75 23.95
CA SER A 48 -18.08 -7.94 25.18
C SER A 48 -16.96 -8.95 24.97
N GLY A 49 -15.96 -8.94 25.84
CA GLY A 49 -14.88 -9.93 25.86
C GLY A 49 -13.76 -9.60 24.86
N TRP A 50 -12.84 -10.54 24.70
CA TRP A 50 -11.68 -10.40 23.82
C TRP A 50 -11.81 -11.32 22.62
N ARG A 51 -11.20 -10.93 21.51
CA ARG A 51 -11.01 -11.77 20.33
C ARG A 51 -9.64 -11.51 19.75
N SER A 52 -8.89 -12.55 19.47
CA SER A 52 -7.65 -12.43 18.72
C SER A 52 -7.88 -12.37 17.22
N TYR A 53 -7.07 -11.57 16.54
CA TYR A 53 -6.98 -11.58 15.08
C TYR A 53 -6.27 -12.81 14.50
N VAL A 54 -5.54 -13.57 15.33
CA VAL A 54 -4.90 -14.81 14.88
C VAL A 54 -5.97 -15.88 14.67
N SER A 55 -6.14 -16.33 13.43
CA SER A 55 -7.14 -17.36 13.08
C SER A 55 -6.61 -18.79 13.28
N GLU A 56 -5.29 -18.95 13.36
CA GLU A 56 -4.63 -20.23 13.52
C GLU A 56 -4.60 -20.72 14.99
N LYS A 57 -5.24 -21.86 15.26
CA LYS A 57 -5.34 -22.44 16.61
C LYS A 57 -3.99 -22.80 17.24
N LYS A 58 -2.98 -23.14 16.44
CA LYS A 58 -1.66 -23.58 16.96
C LYS A 58 -0.86 -22.46 17.65
N PHE A 59 -1.26 -21.20 17.50
CA PHE A 59 -0.68 -20.05 18.18
C PHE A 59 -1.09 -19.93 19.66
N PHE A 60 -2.20 -20.57 20.04
CA PHE A 60 -2.71 -20.57 21.40
C PHE A 60 -2.33 -21.86 22.11
N LEU A 61 -1.87 -21.74 23.35
CA LEU A 61 -1.62 -22.87 24.24
C LEU A 61 -2.91 -23.31 24.95
N ALA A 62 -3.82 -22.38 25.23
CA ALA A 62 -5.14 -22.68 25.75
C ALA A 62 -6.12 -23.00 24.61
N ALA A 63 -7.00 -23.98 24.84
CA ALA A 63 -7.99 -24.40 23.84
C ALA A 63 -8.95 -23.29 23.40
N ASP A 64 -9.23 -22.32 24.29
CA ASP A 64 -10.03 -21.13 24.02
C ASP A 64 -9.22 -19.83 24.17
N GLY A 65 -7.89 -19.93 23.99
CA GLY A 65 -6.97 -18.82 24.15
C GLY A 65 -7.29 -17.64 23.23
N ALA A 66 -7.89 -17.88 22.07
CA ALA A 66 -8.29 -16.82 21.13
C ALA A 66 -9.33 -15.84 21.69
N HIS A 67 -10.10 -16.23 22.71
CA HIS A 67 -11.12 -15.38 23.34
C HIS A 67 -10.86 -15.08 24.81
N HIS A 68 -9.94 -15.81 25.43
CA HIS A 68 -9.62 -15.74 26.85
C HIS A 68 -8.13 -15.47 27.07
N PRO A 69 -7.69 -14.19 27.08
CA PRO A 69 -6.30 -13.84 27.30
C PRO A 69 -5.78 -14.29 28.67
N ASP A 70 -6.67 -14.43 29.66
CA ASP A 70 -6.39 -14.97 30.98
C ASP A 70 -6.11 -16.48 30.96
N ALA A 71 -6.92 -17.24 30.21
CA ALA A 71 -6.69 -18.66 30.02
C ALA A 71 -5.39 -18.92 29.25
N GLU A 72 -5.11 -18.12 28.22
CA GLU A 72 -3.86 -18.20 27.45
C GLU A 72 -2.64 -17.83 28.30
N LEU A 73 -2.76 -16.82 29.16
CA LEU A 73 -1.68 -16.42 30.07
C LEU A 73 -1.33 -17.56 31.02
N LYS A 74 -2.35 -18.16 31.64
CA LYS A 74 -2.18 -19.30 32.55
C LYS A 74 -1.54 -20.49 31.84
N ALA A 75 -2.07 -20.86 30.67
CA ALA A 75 -1.51 -21.95 29.87
C ALA A 75 -0.07 -21.69 29.43
N THR A 76 0.27 -20.42 29.12
CA THR A 76 1.63 -20.02 28.80
C THR A 76 2.55 -20.21 30.00
N VAL A 77 2.17 -19.73 31.19
CA VAL A 77 2.96 -19.92 32.42
C VAL A 77 3.16 -21.41 32.70
N ASP A 78 2.12 -22.23 32.64
CA ASP A 78 2.22 -23.68 32.84
C ASP A 78 3.19 -24.33 31.83
N ALA A 79 3.14 -23.92 30.56
CA ALA A 79 4.00 -24.44 29.51
C ALA A 79 5.47 -24.01 29.65
N LEU A 80 5.77 -22.88 30.31
CA LEU A 80 7.15 -22.46 30.60
C LEU A 80 7.86 -23.39 31.60
N TYR A 81 7.09 -24.10 32.44
CA TYR A 81 7.56 -25.05 33.43
C TYR A 81 7.53 -26.51 32.94
N ALA A 82 7.19 -26.74 31.67
CA ALA A 82 7.21 -28.07 31.08
C ALA A 82 8.64 -28.67 31.06
N PRO A 83 8.78 -29.99 30.91
CA PRO A 83 10.10 -30.62 30.90
C PRO A 83 10.99 -30.10 29.77
N ALA A 84 12.26 -29.80 30.08
CA ALA A 84 13.26 -29.38 29.09
C ALA A 84 13.51 -30.42 27.96
N SER A 85 13.06 -31.67 28.14
CA SER A 85 13.10 -32.71 27.12
C SER A 85 12.27 -32.41 25.88
N LEU A 86 11.37 -31.42 25.92
CA LEU A 86 10.66 -30.92 24.73
C LEU A 86 11.58 -30.23 23.72
N GLY A 87 12.79 -29.81 24.12
CA GLY A 87 13.77 -29.17 23.23
C GLY A 87 13.20 -27.93 22.55
N GLU A 88 13.35 -27.82 21.23
CA GLU A 88 12.87 -26.68 20.43
C GLU A 88 11.33 -26.49 20.46
N LYS A 89 10.57 -27.53 20.86
CA LYS A 89 9.11 -27.43 21.03
C LYS A 89 8.69 -26.83 22.38
N HIS A 90 9.66 -26.57 23.26
CA HIS A 90 9.37 -25.99 24.57
C HIS A 90 8.86 -24.55 24.43
N ALA A 91 7.93 -24.12 25.29
CA ALA A 91 7.32 -22.79 25.19
C ALA A 91 8.33 -21.64 25.25
N GLN A 92 9.42 -21.80 26.02
CA GLN A 92 10.55 -20.84 26.03
C GLN A 92 11.20 -20.62 24.65
N CYS A 93 11.15 -21.60 23.75
CA CYS A 93 11.74 -21.53 22.40
C CYS A 93 10.72 -21.12 21.34
N VAL A 94 9.44 -21.47 21.53
CA VAL A 94 8.35 -21.11 20.61
C VAL A 94 7.87 -19.68 20.87
N TYR A 95 7.81 -19.27 22.14
CA TYR A 95 7.30 -17.97 22.60
C TYR A 95 8.34 -17.14 23.38
N PRO A 96 9.48 -16.76 22.77
CA PRO A 96 10.53 -16.00 23.46
C PRO A 96 10.07 -14.62 23.96
N ALA A 97 9.21 -13.90 23.24
CA ALA A 97 8.70 -12.59 23.67
C ALA A 97 7.75 -12.73 24.86
N ARG A 98 6.81 -13.69 24.81
CA ARG A 98 5.93 -14.01 25.96
C ARG A 98 6.75 -14.45 27.17
N THR A 99 7.76 -15.29 26.94
CA THR A 99 8.67 -15.79 27.99
C THR A 99 9.42 -14.65 28.66
N ARG A 100 10.03 -13.76 27.86
CA ARG A 100 10.78 -12.60 28.36
C ARG A 100 9.91 -11.72 29.25
N TRP A 101 8.69 -11.42 28.80
CA TRP A 101 7.76 -10.57 29.55
C TRP A 101 7.23 -11.22 30.82
N LEU A 102 6.77 -12.48 30.76
CA LEU A 102 6.28 -13.19 31.94
C LEU A 102 7.38 -13.38 32.99
N LYS A 103 8.62 -13.65 32.55
CA LYS A 103 9.77 -13.74 33.45
C LYS A 103 10.00 -12.45 34.23
N ASP A 104 9.84 -11.31 33.58
CA ASP A 104 9.97 -9.99 34.21
C ASP A 104 8.79 -9.70 35.15
N GLN A 105 7.55 -9.87 34.67
CA GLN A 105 6.33 -9.56 35.40
C GLN A 105 6.06 -10.44 36.62
N LEU A 106 6.53 -11.69 36.59
CA LEU A 106 6.32 -12.68 37.66
C LEU A 106 7.61 -13.01 38.40
N HIS A 107 8.74 -12.40 38.03
CA HIS A 107 10.06 -12.66 38.60
C HIS A 107 10.43 -14.16 38.59
N LEU A 108 10.18 -14.85 37.47
CA LEU A 108 10.41 -16.30 37.34
C LEU A 108 11.92 -16.60 37.33
N ALA A 109 12.43 -17.15 38.43
CA ALA A 109 13.85 -17.44 38.61
C ALA A 109 14.21 -18.93 38.43
N ASP A 110 13.21 -19.81 38.46
CA ASP A 110 13.34 -21.27 38.53
C ASP A 110 12.77 -21.95 37.28
N LEU A 111 12.88 -21.32 36.11
CA LEU A 111 12.48 -21.93 34.85
C LEU A 111 13.46 -23.06 34.45
N PRO A 112 12.97 -24.15 33.84
CA PRO A 112 13.82 -25.21 33.29
C PRO A 112 14.86 -24.64 32.32
N ALA A 113 16.10 -25.11 32.41
CA ALA A 113 17.16 -24.71 31.49
C ALA A 113 16.97 -25.37 30.12
N VAL A 114 16.47 -24.60 29.15
CA VAL A 114 16.26 -25.05 27.76
C VAL A 114 17.21 -24.32 26.83
N ASP A 115 17.84 -25.05 25.90
CA ASP A 115 18.70 -24.46 24.88
C ASP A 115 17.96 -24.36 23.54
N CYS A 116 17.40 -23.17 23.26
CA CYS A 116 16.68 -22.87 22.02
C CYS A 116 17.66 -22.54 20.89
N LYS A 117 18.30 -23.54 20.28
CA LYS A 117 19.39 -23.34 19.33
C LYS A 117 18.89 -22.70 18.04
N GLU A 118 17.74 -23.14 17.54
CA GLU A 118 17.15 -22.60 16.31
C GLU A 118 16.83 -21.12 16.47
N PHE A 119 16.14 -20.75 17.54
CA PHE A 119 15.83 -19.35 17.85
C PHE A 119 17.09 -18.52 18.04
N LYS A 120 18.06 -18.97 18.86
CA LYS A 120 19.31 -18.23 19.10
C LYS A 120 20.12 -17.99 17.83
N GLN A 121 20.20 -18.99 16.96
CA GLN A 121 20.90 -18.85 15.68
C GLN A 121 20.16 -17.87 14.76
N TRP A 122 18.84 -18.04 14.60
CA TRP A 122 18.03 -17.13 13.79
C TRP A 122 18.11 -15.68 14.29
N PHE A 123 17.95 -15.46 15.59
CA PHE A 123 17.99 -14.12 16.18
C PHE A 123 19.37 -13.47 16.04
N LYS A 124 20.44 -14.28 16.13
CA LYS A 124 21.81 -13.82 15.88
C LYS A 124 22.04 -13.45 14.41
N ASP A 125 21.45 -14.19 13.47
CA ASP A 125 21.60 -13.89 12.04
C ASP A 125 20.84 -12.60 11.66
N VAL A 126 19.68 -12.37 12.27
CA VAL A 126 18.93 -11.11 12.09
C VAL A 126 19.64 -9.93 12.76
N ALA A 127 20.25 -10.14 13.93
CA ALA A 127 20.97 -9.15 14.73
C ALA A 127 20.23 -7.80 14.85
N PRO A 128 18.99 -7.79 15.41
CA PRO A 128 18.13 -6.61 15.40
C PRO A 128 18.70 -5.48 16.28
N HIS A 129 18.96 -4.32 15.67
CA HIS A 129 19.46 -3.14 16.38
C HIS A 129 18.56 -1.91 16.21
N SER A 130 18.04 -1.69 15.00
CA SER A 130 17.12 -0.59 14.72
C SER A 130 16.11 -0.96 13.64
N ALA A 131 15.00 -0.23 13.54
CA ALA A 131 13.95 -0.45 12.55
C ALA A 131 13.74 0.77 11.64
N VAL A 132 13.42 0.51 10.38
CA VAL A 132 13.06 1.52 9.39
C VAL A 132 11.76 1.10 8.72
N MET A 133 10.73 1.92 8.80
CA MET A 133 9.49 1.70 8.06
C MET A 133 9.69 2.15 6.62
N ILE A 134 9.51 1.26 5.67
CA ILE A 134 9.60 1.56 4.24
C ILE A 134 8.19 1.68 3.68
N PHE A 135 7.93 2.76 2.96
CA PHE A 135 6.69 2.99 2.23
C PHE A 135 6.98 3.10 0.73
N PRO A 136 6.74 2.02 -0.05
CA PRO A 136 6.64 2.13 -1.49
C PRO A 136 5.39 2.92 -1.91
N ALA A 137 5.57 4.02 -2.64
CA ALA A 137 4.46 4.87 -3.11
C ALA A 137 3.50 4.11 -4.04
N ALA A 138 2.23 4.47 -4.12
CA ALA A 138 1.23 3.80 -4.98
C ALA A 138 1.71 3.57 -6.42
N TYR A 139 1.50 2.36 -6.97
CA TYR A 139 1.77 2.05 -8.37
C TYR A 139 0.49 1.56 -9.06
N LEU A 140 -0.13 2.47 -9.82
CA LEU A 140 -1.43 2.19 -10.41
C LEU A 140 -1.41 1.01 -11.38
N ASN A 141 -0.36 0.86 -12.19
CA ASN A 141 -0.31 -0.15 -13.24
C ASN A 141 -0.14 -1.61 -12.74
N SER A 142 -0.24 -1.87 -11.43
CA SER A 142 -0.29 -3.22 -10.85
C SER A 142 -1.34 -3.29 -9.72
N PRO A 143 -2.44 -4.04 -9.90
CA PRO A 143 -3.55 -4.14 -8.92
C PRO A 143 -3.12 -4.44 -7.48
N SER A 144 -2.12 -5.32 -7.28
CA SER A 144 -1.62 -5.70 -5.95
C SER A 144 -0.85 -4.59 -5.23
N SER A 145 -0.44 -3.54 -5.95
CA SER A 145 0.45 -2.48 -5.48
C SER A 145 -0.14 -1.07 -5.61
N MET A 146 -1.40 -0.97 -6.05
CA MET A 146 -2.09 0.29 -6.33
C MET A 146 -2.24 1.21 -5.13
N PHE A 147 -2.37 0.67 -3.92
CA PHE A 147 -2.70 1.45 -2.72
C PHE A 147 -1.48 1.82 -1.87
N GLY A 148 -0.27 1.47 -2.34
CA GLY A 148 0.87 1.45 -1.44
C GLY A 148 0.88 0.19 -0.58
N HIS A 149 1.97 0.00 0.15
CA HIS A 149 2.01 -0.87 1.33
C HIS A 149 3.15 -0.38 2.22
N THR A 150 3.28 -0.96 3.40
CA THR A 150 4.44 -0.71 4.28
C THR A 150 5.14 -2.02 4.59
N LEU A 151 6.43 -1.95 4.90
CA LEU A 151 7.23 -3.04 5.48
C LEU A 151 8.21 -2.46 6.50
N LEU A 152 8.73 -3.30 7.40
CA LEU A 152 9.76 -2.90 8.35
C LEU A 152 11.10 -3.52 7.96
N ARG A 153 12.10 -2.70 7.69
CA ARG A 153 13.49 -3.14 7.57
C ARG A 153 14.13 -3.16 8.94
N ILE A 154 14.79 -4.27 9.28
CA ILE A 154 15.52 -4.48 10.53
C ILE A 154 17.01 -4.39 10.23
N ASP A 155 17.64 -3.36 10.77
CA ASP A 155 19.05 -3.03 10.57
C ASP A 155 19.90 -3.55 11.73
N GLN A 156 21.09 -4.04 11.38
CA GLN A 156 22.17 -4.38 12.31
C GLN A 156 22.93 -3.10 12.73
N ALA A 157 23.72 -3.18 13.80
CA ALA A 157 24.37 -2.02 14.42
C ALA A 157 25.30 -1.23 13.47
N ASP A 158 25.94 -1.90 12.51
CA ASP A 158 26.94 -1.34 11.60
C ASP A 158 26.39 -0.96 10.21
N VAL A 159 25.08 -1.13 9.99
CA VAL A 159 24.44 -0.91 8.68
C VAL A 159 24.71 0.48 8.12
N GLN A 160 24.67 1.50 8.97
CA GLN A 160 24.84 2.89 8.57
C GLN A 160 26.31 3.24 8.31
N SER A 161 27.24 2.75 9.15
CA SER A 161 28.66 3.04 9.00
C SER A 161 29.28 2.30 7.81
N ASN A 162 28.79 1.10 7.51
CA ASN A 162 29.33 0.23 6.46
C ASN A 162 28.52 0.27 5.15
N ASN A 163 27.40 1.02 5.13
CA ASN A 163 26.48 1.12 3.99
C ASN A 163 25.96 -0.26 3.51
N THR A 164 25.61 -1.13 4.46
CA THR A 164 25.21 -2.53 4.22
C THR A 164 23.71 -2.77 4.32
N ALA A 165 22.88 -1.72 4.16
CA ALA A 165 21.42 -1.82 4.29
C ALA A 165 20.77 -2.87 3.38
N LEU A 166 21.42 -3.25 2.27
CA LEU A 166 20.97 -4.34 1.39
C LEU A 166 21.03 -5.73 2.04
N LEU A 167 21.88 -5.91 3.05
CA LEU A 167 22.06 -7.16 3.80
C LEU A 167 21.09 -7.27 4.98
N SER A 168 20.31 -6.22 5.26
CA SER A 168 19.27 -6.23 6.29
C SER A 168 18.12 -7.17 5.94
N TYR A 169 17.28 -7.45 6.93
CA TYR A 169 16.05 -8.21 6.75
C TYR A 169 14.83 -7.28 6.67
N ALA A 170 13.79 -7.72 5.97
CA ALA A 170 12.52 -7.05 5.84
C ALA A 170 11.40 -7.93 6.41
N ILE A 171 10.63 -7.37 7.34
CA ILE A 171 9.38 -7.92 7.83
C ILE A 171 8.26 -7.37 6.95
N ASN A 172 7.53 -8.26 6.29
CA ASN A 172 6.33 -7.93 5.54
C ASN A 172 5.18 -8.84 5.96
N PHE A 173 3.95 -8.32 5.85
CA PHE A 173 2.73 -9.10 5.98
C PHE A 173 2.00 -9.08 4.64
N GLY A 174 1.54 -10.25 4.18
CA GLY A 174 0.87 -10.36 2.89
C GLY A 174 0.01 -11.60 2.77
N ALA A 175 -0.92 -11.57 1.83
CA ALA A 175 -1.74 -12.71 1.46
C ALA A 175 -0.87 -13.83 0.86
N TYR A 176 -1.00 -15.04 1.39
CA TYR A 176 -0.41 -16.26 0.84
C TYR A 176 -1.36 -16.86 -0.20
N ILE A 177 -0.88 -17.03 -1.43
CA ILE A 177 -1.66 -17.55 -2.56
C ILE A 177 -1.15 -18.96 -2.86
N GLU A 178 -1.99 -19.97 -2.67
CA GLU A 178 -1.70 -21.32 -3.18
C GLU A 178 -2.07 -21.40 -4.67
N GLY A 179 -1.07 -21.31 -5.54
CA GLY A 179 -1.22 -21.51 -6.99
C GLY A 179 -1.29 -20.23 -7.83
N SER A 180 -1.60 -20.40 -9.13
CA SER A 180 -1.65 -19.33 -10.12
C SER A 180 -3.04 -18.68 -10.17
N ASP A 181 -3.41 -17.91 -9.15
CA ASP A 181 -4.65 -17.12 -9.19
C ASP A 181 -4.48 -15.90 -10.11
N ASN A 182 -5.43 -15.69 -11.03
CA ASN A 182 -5.45 -14.53 -11.92
C ASN A 182 -5.61 -13.22 -11.12
N SER A 183 -4.90 -12.16 -11.52
CA SER A 183 -4.79 -10.88 -10.79
C SER A 183 -6.11 -10.16 -10.46
N ILE A 184 -7.16 -10.36 -11.26
CA ILE A 184 -8.49 -9.78 -11.03
C ILE A 184 -9.27 -10.58 -9.97
N LEU A 185 -9.16 -11.91 -10.00
CA LEU A 185 -9.78 -12.81 -9.02
C LEU A 185 -9.12 -12.64 -7.65
N TYR A 186 -7.81 -12.36 -7.65
CA TYR A 186 -7.03 -11.96 -6.48
C TYR A 186 -7.55 -10.66 -5.84
N ALA A 187 -7.78 -9.61 -6.64
CA ALA A 187 -8.34 -8.37 -6.12
C ALA A 187 -9.72 -8.60 -5.49
N TRP A 188 -10.64 -9.29 -6.19
CA TRP A 188 -11.99 -9.55 -5.68
C TRP A 188 -12.02 -10.42 -4.40
N LYS A 189 -11.23 -11.49 -4.34
CA LYS A 189 -11.12 -12.32 -3.12
C LYS A 189 -10.46 -11.56 -1.97
N GLY A 190 -9.46 -10.72 -2.25
CA GLY A 190 -8.83 -9.84 -1.26
C GLY A 190 -9.80 -8.83 -0.65
N LEU A 191 -10.74 -8.30 -1.44
CA LEU A 191 -11.82 -7.41 -0.97
C LEU A 191 -12.78 -8.12 0.01
N MET A 192 -12.89 -9.45 -0.05
CA MET A 192 -13.82 -10.26 0.78
C MET A 192 -13.13 -11.03 1.92
N GLY A 193 -11.84 -10.81 2.18
CA GLY A 193 -11.14 -11.52 3.26
C GLY A 193 -10.73 -12.96 2.94
N GLY A 194 -10.64 -13.32 1.65
CA GLY A 194 -10.56 -14.71 1.22
C GLY A 194 -9.17 -15.36 1.22
N TYR A 195 -8.12 -14.70 1.74
CA TYR A 195 -6.75 -15.22 1.72
C TYR A 195 -6.14 -15.31 3.13
N PRO A 196 -5.35 -16.37 3.42
CA PRO A 196 -4.57 -16.42 4.64
C PRO A 196 -3.43 -15.40 4.58
N GLY A 197 -3.33 -14.54 5.57
CA GLY A 197 -2.24 -13.59 5.75
C GLY A 197 -1.12 -14.18 6.59
N LEU A 198 0.14 -13.93 6.22
CA LEU A 198 1.32 -14.41 6.93
C LEU A 198 2.35 -13.28 7.10
N PHE A 199 3.01 -13.26 8.25
CA PHE A 199 4.27 -12.53 8.41
C PHE A 199 5.41 -13.32 7.77
N ALA A 200 6.25 -12.62 7.02
CA ALA A 200 7.47 -13.16 6.47
C ALA A 200 8.65 -12.24 6.82
N LEU A 201 9.78 -12.86 7.13
CA LEU A 201 11.07 -12.20 7.26
C LEU A 201 11.93 -12.64 6.07
N VAL A 202 12.22 -11.70 5.17
CA VAL A 202 12.94 -11.96 3.91
C VAL A 202 14.15 -11.03 3.77
N PRO A 203 15.18 -11.39 3.00
CA PRO A 203 16.28 -10.49 2.71
C PRO A 203 15.78 -9.19 2.06
N TYR A 204 16.21 -8.04 2.58
CA TYR A 204 15.72 -6.74 2.10
C TYR A 204 16.06 -6.51 0.63
N GLN A 205 17.23 -6.99 0.16
CA GLN A 205 17.61 -6.90 -1.26
C GLN A 205 16.55 -7.47 -2.21
N GLU A 206 15.88 -8.57 -1.84
CA GLU A 206 14.84 -9.20 -2.68
C GLU A 206 13.63 -8.27 -2.82
N LYS A 207 13.12 -7.77 -1.70
CA LYS A 207 12.01 -6.79 -1.66
C LYS A 207 12.35 -5.50 -2.39
N LEU A 208 13.59 -5.06 -2.24
CA LEU A 208 14.08 -3.86 -2.90
C LEU A 208 14.17 -4.01 -4.41
N SER A 209 14.59 -5.19 -4.87
CA SER A 209 14.57 -5.55 -6.27
C SER A 209 13.13 -5.57 -6.78
N GLU A 210 12.19 -6.18 -6.05
CA GLU A 210 10.77 -6.16 -6.40
C GLU A 210 10.25 -4.73 -6.61
N TYR A 211 10.37 -3.84 -5.63
CA TYR A 211 9.77 -2.50 -5.73
C TYR A 211 10.50 -1.53 -6.66
N ARG A 212 11.84 -1.49 -6.61
CA ARG A 212 12.60 -0.56 -7.46
C ARG A 212 12.78 -1.06 -8.88
N SER A 213 12.85 -2.37 -9.08
CA SER A 213 13.19 -2.97 -10.37
C SER A 213 12.06 -3.69 -11.07
N LEU A 214 10.98 -4.10 -10.40
CA LEU A 214 9.81 -4.65 -11.10
C LEU A 214 8.72 -3.60 -11.19
N GLU A 215 8.50 -2.85 -10.12
CA GLU A 215 7.36 -1.92 -10.04
C GLU A 215 7.70 -0.45 -10.35
N ASN A 216 8.99 -0.10 -10.47
CA ASN A 216 9.45 1.28 -10.72
C ASN A 216 8.90 2.31 -9.70
N ARG A 217 8.91 1.95 -8.41
CA ARG A 217 8.33 2.78 -7.36
C ARG A 217 9.36 3.63 -6.63
N ASP A 218 8.95 4.86 -6.33
CA ASP A 218 9.62 5.70 -5.35
C ASP A 218 9.40 5.11 -3.95
N LEU A 219 10.44 5.14 -3.14
CA LEU A 219 10.41 4.62 -1.77
C LEU A 219 10.71 5.74 -0.78
N TRP A 220 9.96 5.75 0.30
CA TRP A 220 10.23 6.57 1.48
C TRP A 220 10.66 5.66 2.62
N GLU A 221 11.80 5.98 3.23
CA GLU A 221 12.38 5.23 4.35
C GLU A 221 12.28 6.09 5.62
N TYR A 222 11.37 5.72 6.52
CA TYR A 222 11.15 6.39 7.80
C TYR A 222 11.94 5.67 8.87
N ARG A 223 13.10 6.22 9.24
CA ARG A 223 13.91 5.69 10.33
C ARG A 223 13.19 5.91 11.64
N LEU A 224 12.95 4.82 12.38
CA LEU A 224 12.20 4.88 13.62
C LEU A 224 13.13 5.09 14.81
N ASN A 225 12.69 5.88 15.79
CA ASN A 225 13.41 6.14 17.05
C ASN A 225 13.23 5.02 18.09
N LEU A 226 13.15 3.77 17.63
CA LEU A 226 13.11 2.61 18.51
C LEU A 226 14.49 2.33 19.08
N THR A 227 14.55 1.99 20.36
CA THR A 227 15.77 1.48 20.98
C THR A 227 16.06 0.06 20.49
N GLN A 228 17.30 -0.40 20.70
CA GLN A 228 17.67 -1.79 20.41
C GLN A 228 16.75 -2.78 21.14
N VAL A 229 16.48 -2.54 22.43
CA VAL A 229 15.61 -3.41 23.25
C VAL A 229 14.17 -3.48 22.70
N GLU A 230 13.62 -2.35 22.25
CA GLU A 230 12.29 -2.31 21.62
C GLU A 230 12.29 -3.07 20.28
N THR A 231 13.35 -2.92 19.48
CA THR A 231 13.51 -3.62 18.20
C THR A 231 13.67 -5.13 18.40
N GLU A 232 14.50 -5.54 19.37
CA GLU A 232 14.69 -6.94 19.76
C GLU A 232 13.37 -7.58 20.18
N ARG A 233 12.59 -6.92 21.05
CA ARG A 233 11.29 -7.40 21.51
C ARG A 233 10.31 -7.63 20.36
N MET A 234 10.27 -6.70 19.40
CA MET A 234 9.44 -6.86 18.21
C MET A 234 9.87 -8.09 17.38
N VAL A 235 11.17 -8.27 17.17
CA VAL A 235 11.71 -9.38 16.38
C VAL A 235 11.56 -10.72 17.10
N GLU A 236 11.66 -10.76 18.43
CA GLU A 236 11.30 -11.91 19.25
C GLU A 236 9.85 -12.33 18.97
N HIS A 237 8.91 -11.38 18.89
CA HIS A 237 7.51 -11.68 18.61
C HIS A 237 7.28 -12.13 17.16
N VAL A 238 8.01 -11.59 16.19
CA VAL A 238 7.96 -12.07 14.80
C VAL A 238 8.32 -13.56 14.69
N TRP A 239 9.22 -14.07 15.55
CA TRP A 239 9.48 -15.50 15.63
C TRP A 239 8.26 -16.31 16.08
N GLU A 240 7.50 -15.80 17.06
CA GLU A 240 6.26 -16.42 17.56
C GLU A 240 5.17 -16.49 16.48
N LEU A 241 5.20 -15.55 15.53
CA LEU A 241 4.25 -15.43 14.42
C LEU A 241 4.68 -16.22 13.17
N LYS A 242 5.82 -16.92 13.21
CA LYS A 242 6.33 -17.67 12.06
C LYS A 242 5.33 -18.75 11.63
N GLN A 243 4.85 -18.64 10.38
CA GLN A 243 3.83 -19.54 9.80
C GLN A 243 2.50 -19.58 10.58
N ILE A 244 2.17 -18.51 11.30
CA ILE A 244 0.87 -18.31 11.94
C ILE A 244 -0.04 -17.54 10.98
N GLN A 245 -1.23 -18.09 10.72
CA GLN A 245 -2.20 -17.50 9.81
C GLN A 245 -3.07 -16.45 10.52
N PHE A 246 -3.32 -15.38 9.79
CA PHE A 246 -4.28 -14.32 10.09
C PHE A 246 -5.30 -14.24 8.95
N ASP A 247 -6.47 -13.69 9.22
CA ASP A 247 -7.40 -13.32 8.15
C ASP A 247 -6.85 -12.06 7.44
N TYR A 248 -6.74 -12.09 6.11
CA TYR A 248 -6.24 -10.96 5.32
C TYR A 248 -7.39 -10.25 4.62
N PHE A 249 -7.64 -9.01 5.00
CA PHE A 249 -8.53 -8.11 4.28
C PHE A 249 -7.73 -6.98 3.60
N PHE A 250 -8.27 -6.45 2.51
CA PHE A 250 -7.55 -5.47 1.70
C PHE A 250 -7.70 -4.04 2.24
N PHE A 251 -8.88 -3.70 2.75
CA PHE A 251 -9.19 -2.35 3.26
C PHE A 251 -8.96 -2.20 4.76
N ASP A 252 -9.14 -3.26 5.53
CA ASP A 252 -8.87 -3.41 6.95
C ASP A 252 -7.84 -4.53 7.16
N GLU A 253 -7.20 -4.59 8.34
CA GLU A 253 -6.32 -5.71 8.74
C GLU A 253 -5.20 -6.10 7.75
N ASN A 254 -4.83 -5.18 6.87
CA ASN A 254 -3.88 -5.40 5.78
C ASN A 254 -2.41 -5.29 6.27
N CYS A 255 -1.49 -5.39 5.31
CA CYS A 255 -0.05 -5.23 5.53
C CYS A 255 0.35 -4.04 6.40
N SER A 256 -0.35 -2.92 6.29
CA SER A 256 -0.01 -1.71 7.03
C SER A 256 -0.55 -1.74 8.45
N TYR A 257 -1.77 -2.24 8.65
CA TYR A 257 -2.36 -2.44 9.98
C TYR A 257 -1.53 -3.40 10.83
N ARG A 258 -1.17 -4.57 10.28
CA ARG A 258 -0.41 -5.60 11.00
C ARG A 258 0.98 -5.15 11.44
N LEU A 259 1.59 -4.21 10.73
CA LEU A 259 2.86 -3.61 11.16
C LEU A 259 2.69 -2.61 12.30
N LEU A 260 1.54 -1.92 12.40
CA LEU A 260 1.23 -1.09 13.56
C LEU A 260 1.16 -1.95 14.84
N GLU A 261 0.58 -3.15 14.76
CA GLU A 261 0.56 -4.09 15.88
C GLU A 261 1.98 -4.47 16.35
N LEU A 262 2.88 -4.76 15.40
CA LEU A 262 4.28 -5.04 15.74
C LEU A 262 4.99 -3.85 16.39
N LEU A 263 4.69 -2.62 15.97
CA LEU A 263 5.24 -1.42 16.61
C LEU A 263 4.70 -1.23 18.05
N GLN A 264 3.44 -1.60 18.32
CA GLN A 264 2.88 -1.61 19.68
C GLN A 264 3.56 -2.66 20.56
N VAL A 265 3.93 -3.81 20.00
CA VAL A 265 4.78 -4.80 20.69
C VAL A 265 6.19 -4.24 20.91
N ALA A 266 6.76 -3.52 19.95
CA ALA A 266 8.08 -2.92 20.11
C ALA A 266 8.10 -1.94 21.30
N ARG A 267 7.15 -1.00 21.34
CA ARG A 267 7.02 0.03 22.37
C ARG A 267 5.63 -0.04 23.03
N PRO A 268 5.51 -0.73 24.18
CA PRO A 268 4.25 -0.87 24.90
C PRO A 268 3.66 0.51 25.26
N GLY A 269 2.35 0.66 25.08
CA GLY A 269 1.61 1.91 25.35
C GLY A 269 1.32 2.75 24.11
N LEU A 270 1.88 2.42 22.95
CA LEU A 270 1.43 2.95 21.67
C LEU A 270 0.00 2.48 21.36
N ARG A 271 -0.80 3.37 20.77
CA ARG A 271 -2.20 3.13 20.36
C ARG A 271 -2.37 3.52 18.89
N LEU A 272 -1.67 2.80 18.03
CA LEU A 272 -1.62 3.06 16.59
C LEU A 272 -2.84 2.44 15.89
N THR A 273 -3.29 1.26 16.30
CA THR A 273 -4.39 0.54 15.63
C THR A 273 -5.77 1.11 15.96
N GLU A 274 -5.96 1.71 17.14
CA GLU A 274 -7.24 2.33 17.56
C GLU A 274 -7.72 3.42 16.61
N GLN A 275 -6.80 4.02 15.86
CA GLN A 275 -7.13 5.03 14.86
C GLN A 275 -7.81 4.43 13.64
N PHE A 276 -7.75 3.11 13.38
CA PHE A 276 -8.20 2.51 12.12
C PHE A 276 -9.36 1.50 12.27
N PRO A 277 -10.54 1.87 12.81
CA PRO A 277 -11.63 0.94 13.11
C PRO A 277 -12.38 0.41 11.87
N LEU A 278 -12.18 1.03 10.70
CA LEU A 278 -12.88 0.68 9.46
C LEU A 278 -11.94 0.39 8.29
N THR A 279 -10.87 1.18 8.09
CA THR A 279 -9.97 1.00 6.95
C THR A 279 -8.53 1.45 7.25
N ALA A 280 -7.53 0.61 7.06
CA ALA A 280 -6.12 0.94 7.27
C ALA A 280 -5.40 1.26 5.95
N ILE A 281 -5.49 2.50 5.48
CA ILE A 281 -4.83 2.89 4.22
C ILE A 281 -3.34 3.14 4.49
N PRO A 282 -2.41 2.58 3.69
CA PRO A 282 -0.96 2.64 3.96
C PRO A 282 -0.38 4.05 4.16
N THR A 283 -0.87 5.06 3.43
CA THR A 283 -0.43 6.45 3.64
C THR A 283 -0.85 6.99 5.00
N ASP A 284 -2.03 6.60 5.48
CA ASP A 284 -2.56 7.06 6.76
C ASP A 284 -1.90 6.34 7.94
N THR A 285 -1.48 5.08 7.79
CA THR A 285 -0.68 4.40 8.82
C THR A 285 0.70 5.04 8.98
N VAL A 286 1.31 5.51 7.88
CA VAL A 286 2.55 6.29 7.92
C VAL A 286 2.34 7.62 8.67
N LYS A 287 1.21 8.33 8.43
CA LYS A 287 0.83 9.52 9.20
C LYS A 287 0.74 9.20 10.70
N ALA A 288 0.04 8.14 11.08
CA ALA A 288 -0.12 7.76 12.48
C ALA A 288 1.23 7.45 13.18
N VAL A 289 2.16 6.80 12.49
CA VAL A 289 3.52 6.53 13.01
C VAL A 289 4.31 7.83 13.19
N LYS A 290 4.20 8.76 12.24
CA LYS A 290 4.83 10.08 12.31
C LYS A 290 4.26 10.94 13.44
N ASP A 291 2.93 11.00 13.56
CA ASP A 291 2.22 11.77 14.58
C ASP A 291 2.42 11.21 15.99
N ALA A 292 2.65 9.90 16.11
CA ALA A 292 3.08 9.25 17.36
C ALA A 292 4.54 9.59 17.75
N GLY A 293 5.24 10.39 16.96
CA GLY A 293 6.61 10.82 17.24
C GLY A 293 7.65 9.70 17.10
N LEU A 294 7.36 8.68 16.29
CA LEU A 294 8.27 7.55 16.09
C LEU A 294 9.34 7.81 15.03
N VAL A 295 9.15 8.79 14.14
CA VAL A 295 10.05 9.04 13.00
C VAL A 295 11.18 9.97 13.41
N GLU A 296 12.42 9.47 13.34
CA GLU A 296 13.65 10.25 13.57
C GLU A 296 14.11 10.98 12.29
N LYS A 297 14.06 10.28 11.15
CA LYS A 297 14.56 10.78 9.87
C LYS A 297 13.78 10.15 8.71
N ILE A 298 13.65 10.90 7.63
CA ILE A 298 13.02 10.44 6.39
C ILE A 298 14.07 10.49 5.28
N ASP A 299 14.27 9.35 4.60
CA ASP A 299 15.14 9.23 3.44
C ASP A 299 14.30 8.91 2.19
N TYR A 300 14.62 9.55 1.06
CA TYR A 300 13.95 9.33 -0.22
C TYR A 300 14.83 8.49 -1.14
N ARG A 301 14.23 7.47 -1.75
CA ARG A 301 14.90 6.66 -2.76
C ARG A 301 14.11 6.64 -4.07
N PRO A 302 14.66 7.25 -5.13
CA PRO A 302 13.96 7.36 -6.40
C PRO A 302 13.83 6.00 -7.10
N SER A 303 12.76 5.87 -7.88
CA SER A 303 12.56 4.76 -8.80
C SER A 303 13.55 4.81 -9.97
N ARG A 304 13.70 3.68 -10.68
CA ARG A 304 14.49 3.65 -11.93
C ARG A 304 13.90 4.56 -13.00
N GLU A 305 12.58 4.68 -13.03
CA GLU A 305 11.89 5.62 -13.91
C GLU A 305 12.27 7.06 -13.59
N ARG A 306 12.15 7.47 -12.31
CA ARG A 306 12.54 8.82 -11.88
C ARG A 306 14.00 9.11 -12.20
N GLU A 307 14.90 8.18 -11.89
CA GLU A 307 16.33 8.32 -12.21
C GLU A 307 16.58 8.51 -13.72
N LEU A 308 15.89 7.75 -14.57
CA LEU A 308 16.00 7.87 -16.03
C LEU A 308 15.46 9.23 -16.51
N LEU A 309 14.26 9.61 -16.08
CA LEU A 309 13.62 10.85 -16.51
C LEU A 309 14.41 12.07 -16.07
N GLU A 310 14.88 12.12 -14.82
CA GLU A 310 15.74 13.22 -14.33
C GLU A 310 17.06 13.30 -15.09
N ARG A 311 17.68 12.16 -15.45
CA ARG A 311 18.89 12.17 -16.28
C ARG A 311 18.62 12.64 -17.71
N ALA A 312 17.44 12.37 -18.24
CA ALA A 312 17.05 12.74 -19.60
C ALA A 312 16.59 14.19 -19.75
N LYS A 313 16.14 14.85 -18.67
CA LYS A 313 15.70 16.26 -18.69
C LYS A 313 16.62 17.26 -19.43
N PRO A 314 17.95 17.24 -19.24
CA PRO A 314 18.83 18.18 -19.93
C PRO A 314 19.12 17.81 -21.39
N LEU A 315 18.64 16.66 -21.90
CA LEU A 315 18.90 16.17 -23.25
C LEU A 315 17.87 16.74 -24.24
N ASP A 316 18.35 17.19 -25.39
CA ASP A 316 17.47 17.58 -26.50
C ASP A 316 16.89 16.37 -27.23
N SER A 317 16.06 16.62 -28.25
CA SER A 317 15.39 15.56 -29.00
C SER A 317 16.37 14.64 -29.72
N ASP A 318 17.45 15.17 -30.29
CA ASP A 318 18.42 14.39 -31.07
C ASP A 318 19.27 13.51 -30.16
N GLU A 319 19.60 14.02 -28.99
CA GLU A 319 20.31 13.27 -27.96
C GLU A 319 19.44 12.19 -27.32
N GLN A 320 18.13 12.43 -27.13
CA GLN A 320 17.20 11.37 -26.73
C GLN A 320 17.09 10.27 -27.80
N GLN A 321 17.20 10.61 -29.09
CA GLN A 321 17.33 9.59 -30.14
C GLN A 321 18.63 8.79 -30.00
N TRP A 322 19.74 9.44 -29.62
CA TRP A 322 20.98 8.72 -29.30
C TRP A 322 20.82 7.81 -28.09
N VAL A 323 20.09 8.22 -27.05
CA VAL A 323 19.79 7.36 -25.89
C VAL A 323 19.09 6.08 -26.33
N LEU A 324 18.07 6.18 -27.18
CA LEU A 324 17.35 5.02 -27.73
C LEU A 324 18.32 4.11 -28.51
N LYS A 325 19.06 4.68 -29.48
CA LYS A 325 20.01 3.93 -30.33
C LYS A 325 21.09 3.21 -29.51
N VAL A 326 21.74 3.92 -28.58
CA VAL A 326 22.82 3.40 -27.73
C VAL A 326 22.30 2.36 -26.73
N SER A 327 21.08 2.53 -26.23
CA SER A 327 20.44 1.55 -25.34
C SER A 327 20.14 0.23 -26.06
N ASP A 328 19.77 0.30 -27.35
CA ASP A 328 19.43 -0.87 -28.15
C ASP A 328 20.68 -1.56 -28.74
N ASP A 329 21.68 -0.79 -29.15
CA ASP A 329 22.97 -1.28 -29.64
C ASP A 329 24.13 -0.39 -29.18
N GLN A 330 25.02 -0.95 -28.37
CA GLN A 330 26.15 -0.21 -27.81
C GLN A 330 27.26 0.07 -28.85
N LYS A 331 27.24 -0.58 -30.03
CA LYS A 331 28.17 -0.25 -31.13
C LYS A 331 27.98 1.17 -31.64
N GLN A 332 26.80 1.76 -31.41
CA GLN A 332 26.49 3.15 -31.75
C GLN A 332 27.44 4.15 -31.08
N LEU A 333 28.11 3.77 -29.98
CA LEU A 333 29.17 4.58 -29.36
C LEU A 333 30.39 4.81 -30.28
N GLN A 334 30.56 3.97 -31.30
CA GLN A 334 31.67 4.08 -32.25
C GLN A 334 31.38 4.98 -33.45
N GLU A 335 30.12 5.36 -33.65
CA GLU A 335 29.66 6.21 -34.75
C GLU A 335 30.39 7.57 -34.76
N PRO A 336 30.89 8.03 -35.92
CA PRO A 336 31.56 9.33 -36.02
C PRO A 336 30.67 10.48 -35.54
N ALA A 337 29.37 10.43 -35.82
CA ALA A 337 28.40 11.43 -35.40
C ALA A 337 28.24 11.48 -33.86
N PHE A 338 28.26 10.34 -33.18
CA PHE A 338 28.21 10.29 -31.72
C PHE A 338 29.52 10.82 -31.11
N LYS A 339 30.67 10.43 -31.68
CA LYS A 339 31.99 10.88 -31.21
C LYS A 339 32.23 12.38 -31.41
N ALA A 340 31.54 13.00 -32.37
CA ALA A 340 31.60 14.43 -32.62
C ALA A 340 30.85 15.26 -31.56
N LEU A 341 29.94 14.66 -30.78
CA LEU A 341 29.27 15.35 -29.69
C LEU A 341 30.27 15.77 -28.60
N PRO A 342 30.04 16.88 -27.86
CA PRO A 342 30.88 17.23 -26.72
C PRO A 342 30.93 16.10 -25.68
N ARG A 343 32.08 15.90 -25.04
CA ARG A 343 32.30 14.83 -24.05
C ARG A 343 31.25 14.82 -22.93
N GLU A 344 30.86 16.00 -22.44
CA GLU A 344 29.83 16.14 -21.41
C GLU A 344 28.46 15.64 -21.87
N ARG A 345 28.10 15.87 -23.14
CA ARG A 345 26.84 15.40 -23.73
C ARG A 345 26.86 13.90 -23.96
N GLN A 346 27.99 13.37 -24.45
CA GLN A 346 28.19 11.91 -24.56
C GLN A 346 27.99 11.23 -23.21
N ALA A 347 28.55 11.79 -22.12
CA ALA A 347 28.43 11.23 -20.78
C ALA A 347 26.95 11.12 -20.34
N LEU A 348 26.16 12.17 -20.55
CA LEU A 348 24.73 12.18 -20.21
C LEU A 348 23.94 11.16 -21.03
N ILE A 349 24.22 11.05 -22.34
CA ILE A 349 23.56 10.08 -23.22
C ILE A 349 23.88 8.65 -22.82
N ILE A 350 25.14 8.34 -22.53
CA ILE A 350 25.56 6.98 -22.14
C ILE A 350 24.91 6.58 -20.80
N ASP A 351 24.91 7.49 -19.81
CA ASP A 351 24.27 7.22 -18.52
C ASP A 351 22.74 7.03 -18.67
N ALA A 352 22.09 7.86 -19.48
CA ALA A 352 20.67 7.71 -19.80
C ALA A 352 20.37 6.40 -20.55
N ALA A 353 21.20 6.00 -21.51
CA ALA A 353 21.05 4.76 -22.26
C ALA A 353 21.21 3.53 -21.37
N TYR A 354 22.18 3.55 -20.45
CA TYR A 354 22.32 2.51 -19.43
C TYR A 354 21.08 2.41 -18.54
N ARG A 355 20.56 3.54 -18.06
CA ARG A 355 19.34 3.59 -17.23
C ARG A 355 18.11 3.11 -17.98
N LEU A 356 17.96 3.48 -19.26
CA LEU A 356 16.87 3.02 -20.11
C LEU A 356 16.94 1.51 -20.33
N GLY A 357 18.12 0.97 -20.64
CA GLY A 357 18.33 -0.47 -20.76
C GLY A 357 17.97 -1.22 -19.48
N ARG A 358 18.31 -0.66 -18.31
CA ARG A 358 17.93 -1.21 -16.99
C ARG A 358 16.44 -1.14 -16.73
N TYR A 359 15.77 -0.04 -17.10
CA TYR A 359 14.32 0.11 -17.02
C TYR A 359 13.59 -0.89 -17.92
N ARG A 360 14.00 -1.03 -19.18
CA ARG A 360 13.44 -2.01 -20.14
C ARG A 360 13.69 -3.45 -19.71
N ALA A 361 14.70 -3.69 -18.88
CA ALA A 361 15.03 -5.02 -18.38
C ALA A 361 14.22 -5.49 -17.19
N ASN A 362 13.35 -4.65 -16.65
CA ASN A 362 12.50 -4.97 -15.52
C ASN A 362 11.62 -6.20 -15.82
N GLY A 363 11.60 -7.18 -14.91
CA GLY A 363 10.79 -8.39 -15.02
C GLY A 363 11.27 -9.42 -16.03
N LEU A 364 12.37 -9.16 -16.74
CA LEU A 364 12.91 -10.08 -17.74
C LEU A 364 14.04 -10.92 -17.14
N GLU A 365 14.11 -12.19 -17.54
CA GLU A 365 15.20 -13.07 -17.17
C GLU A 365 16.55 -12.53 -17.68
N ARG A 366 17.63 -13.00 -17.06
CA ARG A 366 18.97 -12.58 -17.42
C ARG A 366 19.31 -13.07 -18.83
N ASP A 367 19.58 -12.11 -19.69
CA ASP A 367 20.04 -12.34 -21.06
C ASP A 367 21.54 -12.01 -21.19
N ALA A 368 22.28 -12.87 -21.90
CA ALA A 368 23.72 -12.74 -22.09
C ALA A 368 24.05 -11.50 -22.91
N GLU A 369 23.27 -11.24 -23.97
CA GLU A 369 23.49 -10.09 -24.85
C GLU A 369 23.29 -8.79 -24.06
N ARG A 370 22.17 -8.65 -23.36
CA ARG A 370 21.88 -7.49 -22.48
C ARG A 370 22.89 -7.31 -21.36
N SER A 371 23.39 -8.39 -20.79
CA SER A 371 24.46 -8.34 -19.78
C SER A 371 25.74 -7.74 -20.39
N GLN A 372 26.09 -8.17 -21.60
CA GLN A 372 27.22 -7.63 -22.35
C GLN A 372 27.02 -6.15 -22.70
N ARG A 373 25.84 -5.76 -23.20
CA ARG A 373 25.51 -4.36 -23.48
C ARG A 373 25.64 -3.50 -22.23
N SER A 374 25.07 -3.96 -21.12
CA SER A 374 25.15 -3.25 -19.82
C SER A 374 26.60 -3.08 -19.35
N PHE A 375 27.43 -4.12 -19.51
CA PHE A 375 28.85 -4.07 -19.16
C PHE A 375 29.63 -3.06 -20.02
N GLU A 376 29.39 -3.05 -21.33
CA GLU A 376 30.04 -2.11 -22.25
C GLU A 376 29.65 -0.65 -21.97
N LEU A 377 28.36 -0.39 -21.69
CA LEU A 377 27.89 0.93 -21.27
C LEU A 377 28.51 1.34 -19.92
N LEU A 378 28.61 0.44 -18.94
CA LEU A 378 29.31 0.73 -17.67
C LEU A 378 30.79 1.05 -17.87
N ARG A 379 31.48 0.37 -18.79
CA ARG A 379 32.86 0.68 -19.13
C ARG A 379 32.97 2.09 -19.75
N ALA A 380 32.03 2.45 -20.62
CA ALA A 380 31.99 3.78 -21.22
C ALA A 380 31.68 4.87 -20.17
N ILE A 381 30.78 4.61 -19.21
CA ILE A 381 30.51 5.50 -18.08
C ILE A 381 31.78 5.72 -17.24
N ASN A 382 32.52 4.66 -16.93
CA ASN A 382 33.75 4.79 -16.14
C ASN A 382 34.83 5.63 -16.87
N GLN A 383 34.87 5.58 -18.21
CA GLN A 383 35.79 6.39 -19.02
C GLN A 383 35.37 7.85 -19.18
N ASN A 384 34.07 8.14 -19.08
CA ASN A 384 33.50 9.47 -19.27
C ASN A 384 32.27 9.65 -18.37
N PRO A 385 32.48 9.79 -17.04
CA PRO A 385 31.37 9.79 -16.09
C PRO A 385 30.51 11.05 -16.24
N ALA A 386 29.19 10.87 -16.15
CA ALA A 386 28.26 11.98 -16.07
C ALA A 386 28.35 12.66 -14.68
N PRO A 387 27.99 13.95 -14.56
CA PRO A 387 27.82 14.59 -13.26
C PRO A 387 26.81 13.84 -12.38
N ASP A 388 27.01 13.87 -11.07
CA ASP A 388 26.11 13.24 -10.10
C ASP A 388 24.65 13.62 -10.34
N LEU A 389 23.77 12.63 -10.33
CA LEU A 389 22.35 12.84 -10.54
C LEU A 389 21.73 13.40 -9.25
N LYS A 390 21.31 14.66 -9.30
CA LYS A 390 20.57 15.30 -8.21
C LYS A 390 19.08 15.20 -8.49
N ILE A 391 18.35 14.50 -7.63
CA ILE A 391 16.90 14.36 -7.71
C ILE A 391 16.29 15.09 -6.52
N THR A 392 15.39 16.04 -6.81
CA THR A 392 14.61 16.70 -5.77
C THR A 392 13.48 15.74 -5.36
N PRO A 393 13.39 15.34 -4.08
CA PRO A 393 12.30 14.50 -3.62
C PRO A 393 10.94 15.16 -3.89
N PRO A 394 9.91 14.40 -4.31
CA PRO A 394 8.55 14.92 -4.39
C PRO A 394 8.02 15.23 -2.98
N GLY A 395 6.84 15.85 -2.91
CA GLY A 395 6.15 16.03 -1.63
C GLY A 395 5.94 14.69 -0.92
N LEU A 396 5.99 14.73 0.42
CA LEU A 396 5.80 13.57 1.26
C LEU A 396 4.38 13.02 1.08
N PRO A 397 4.19 11.71 0.82
CA PRO A 397 2.86 11.13 0.61
C PRO A 397 1.92 11.35 1.80
N GLU A 398 2.45 11.31 3.02
CA GLU A 398 1.70 11.51 4.25
C GLU A 398 1.32 12.98 4.51
N ASN A 399 1.84 13.93 3.72
CA ASN A 399 1.36 15.32 3.73
C ASN A 399 0.09 15.53 2.89
N GLY A 400 -0.33 14.52 2.12
CA GLY A 400 -1.60 14.57 1.42
C GLY A 400 -2.79 14.61 2.37
N HIS A 401 -3.96 14.96 1.82
CA HIS A 401 -5.19 15.01 2.59
C HIS A 401 -5.59 13.63 3.15
N GLU A 402 -6.54 13.60 4.08
CA GLU A 402 -7.06 12.33 4.61
C GLU A 402 -7.88 11.54 3.58
N SER A 403 -7.95 10.23 3.72
CA SER A 403 -8.48 9.36 2.67
C SER A 403 -10.00 9.26 2.58
N ARG A 404 -10.77 9.65 3.62
CA ARG A 404 -12.24 9.70 3.55
C ARG A 404 -12.72 11.10 3.23
N THR A 405 -13.87 11.21 2.60
CA THR A 405 -14.40 12.53 2.22
C THR A 405 -15.91 12.60 2.40
N TRP A 406 -16.35 13.56 3.20
CA TRP A 406 -17.72 14.05 3.18
C TRP A 406 -17.85 15.16 2.15
N GLN A 407 -18.94 15.14 1.40
CA GLN A 407 -19.22 16.08 0.33
C GLN A 407 -20.61 16.66 0.55
N ALA A 408 -20.72 17.98 0.42
CA ALA A 408 -22.01 18.68 0.48
C ALA A 408 -22.03 19.72 -0.64
N GLY A 409 -23.01 19.61 -1.53
CA GLY A 409 -23.13 20.45 -2.71
C GLY A 409 -24.52 21.02 -2.92
N ILE A 410 -24.58 22.15 -3.60
CA ILE A 410 -25.81 22.74 -4.12
C ILE A 410 -25.65 23.00 -5.60
N GLY A 411 -26.69 22.75 -6.38
CA GLY A 411 -26.61 22.89 -7.83
C GLY A 411 -27.96 22.97 -8.50
N THR A 412 -27.90 23.16 -9.82
CA THR A 412 -29.06 23.15 -10.72
C THR A 412 -28.78 22.18 -11.84
N ARG A 413 -29.77 21.33 -12.16
CA ARG A 413 -29.76 20.42 -13.31
C ARG A 413 -30.97 20.74 -14.17
N GLY A 414 -30.73 21.27 -15.37
CA GLY A 414 -31.79 21.90 -16.16
C GLY A 414 -32.44 23.03 -15.36
N ASP A 415 -33.76 22.97 -15.21
CA ASP A 415 -34.54 23.96 -14.46
C ASP A 415 -34.78 23.56 -12.99
N LYS A 416 -34.20 22.45 -12.51
CA LYS A 416 -34.43 21.92 -11.16
C LYS A 416 -33.23 22.19 -10.25
N ALA A 417 -33.45 22.78 -9.07
CA ALA A 417 -32.43 22.87 -8.03
C ALA A 417 -32.31 21.55 -7.24
N PHE A 418 -31.10 21.27 -6.73
CA PHE A 418 -30.84 20.14 -5.85
C PHE A 418 -29.77 20.45 -4.80
N GLY A 419 -29.85 19.73 -3.69
CA GLY A 419 -28.74 19.51 -2.77
C GLY A 419 -28.14 18.12 -2.98
N GLU A 420 -26.82 17.99 -2.90
CA GLU A 420 -26.09 16.72 -3.01
C GLU A 420 -25.30 16.45 -1.73
N TYR A 421 -25.36 15.20 -1.28
CA TYR A 421 -24.62 14.70 -0.11
C TYR A 421 -23.82 13.48 -0.55
N GLY A 422 -22.51 13.55 -0.40
CA GLY A 422 -21.60 12.51 -0.82
C GLY A 422 -20.74 11.96 0.30
N LEU A 423 -20.38 10.69 0.17
CA LEU A 423 -19.44 9.99 1.02
C LEU A 423 -18.49 9.17 0.14
N ARG A 424 -17.20 9.33 0.38
CA ARG A 424 -16.15 8.48 -0.20
C ARG A 424 -15.33 7.82 0.89
N MET A 425 -15.15 6.50 0.78
CA MET A 425 -14.47 5.73 1.83
C MET A 425 -12.96 5.68 1.69
N ALA A 426 -12.39 5.84 0.50
CA ALA A 426 -10.93 5.82 0.36
C ALA A 426 -10.40 6.67 -0.80
N TYR A 427 -9.23 7.24 -0.52
CA TYR A 427 -8.27 7.83 -1.44
C TYR A 427 -8.74 9.15 -2.09
N HIS A 428 -8.62 9.32 -3.40
CA HIS A 428 -8.51 10.65 -4.04
C HIS A 428 -8.97 10.65 -5.51
N ASP A 429 -9.71 11.68 -5.92
CA ASP A 429 -10.07 11.94 -7.33
C ASP A 429 -9.12 12.93 -8.03
N LEU A 430 -9.06 12.97 -9.36
CA LEU A 430 -8.09 13.82 -10.10
C LEU A 430 -8.14 15.33 -9.79
N ASN A 431 -9.21 15.82 -9.19
CA ASN A 431 -9.42 17.23 -8.88
C ASN A 431 -9.24 17.54 -7.39
N ASP A 432 -9.12 16.55 -6.52
CA ASP A 432 -8.89 16.77 -5.09
C ASP A 432 -7.52 17.42 -4.82
N ASN A 433 -7.24 17.80 -3.57
CA ASN A 433 -6.01 18.53 -3.23
C ASN A 433 -4.76 17.69 -3.51
N ALA A 434 -3.93 18.11 -4.47
CA ALA A 434 -2.97 17.21 -5.11
C ALA A 434 -1.64 17.01 -4.34
N GLU A 435 -1.43 17.68 -3.21
CA GLU A 435 -0.23 17.45 -2.39
C GLU A 435 -0.17 16.00 -1.90
N GLY A 436 1.00 15.36 -1.97
CA GLY A 436 1.18 13.96 -1.58
C GLY A 436 0.71 12.92 -2.61
N PHE A 437 0.03 13.32 -3.69
CA PHE A 437 -0.48 12.42 -4.73
C PHE A 437 0.19 12.67 -6.10
N PRO A 438 0.51 11.62 -6.88
CA PRO A 438 1.00 11.80 -8.25
C PRO A 438 -0.05 12.44 -9.16
N LEU A 439 0.36 13.39 -10.00
CA LEU A 439 -0.53 13.98 -11.00
C LEU A 439 -1.02 12.91 -12.00
N GLY A 440 -2.33 12.86 -12.26
CA GLY A 440 -2.93 11.88 -13.17
C GLY A 440 -3.22 10.52 -12.51
N ALA A 441 -3.07 10.41 -11.19
CA ALA A 441 -3.46 9.23 -10.42
C ALA A 441 -4.80 9.45 -9.71
N GLN A 442 -5.77 8.56 -9.93
CA GLN A 442 -7.03 8.54 -9.20
C GLN A 442 -7.36 7.11 -8.78
N ILE A 443 -7.77 6.99 -7.51
CA ILE A 443 -8.38 5.79 -6.95
C ILE A 443 -9.50 6.29 -6.05
N GLU A 444 -10.70 5.77 -6.24
CA GLU A 444 -11.82 6.02 -5.36
C GLU A 444 -12.47 4.69 -5.03
N ILE A 445 -12.69 4.46 -3.74
CA ILE A 445 -13.39 3.27 -3.26
C ILE A 445 -14.66 3.72 -2.55
N LEU A 446 -15.77 3.06 -2.91
CA LEU A 446 -17.10 3.30 -2.36
C LEU A 446 -17.46 4.80 -2.34
N GLN A 447 -17.78 5.35 -3.50
CA GLN A 447 -18.31 6.71 -3.64
C GLN A 447 -19.83 6.64 -3.74
N MET A 448 -20.52 7.21 -2.75
CA MET A 448 -21.98 7.34 -2.74
C MET A 448 -22.35 8.81 -2.90
N LYS A 449 -23.36 9.11 -3.72
CA LYS A 449 -23.96 10.44 -3.88
C LYS A 449 -25.47 10.35 -3.81
N LEU A 450 -26.06 11.08 -2.86
CA LEU A 450 -27.51 11.23 -2.70
C LEU A 450 -27.91 12.65 -3.08
N ARG A 451 -28.94 12.79 -3.91
CA ARG A 451 -29.52 14.09 -4.27
C ARG A 451 -30.89 14.26 -3.67
N GLN A 452 -31.14 15.47 -3.18
CA GLN A 452 -32.46 15.97 -2.80
C GLN A 452 -32.85 17.08 -3.76
N TYR A 453 -33.84 16.82 -4.60
CA TYR A 453 -34.45 17.83 -5.47
C TYR A 453 -35.58 18.58 -4.75
N GLU A 454 -36.05 19.65 -5.38
CA GLU A 454 -37.27 20.36 -5.01
C GLU A 454 -38.44 19.40 -4.73
N GLY A 455 -39.30 19.77 -3.78
CA GLY A 455 -40.40 18.90 -3.35
C GLY A 455 -39.99 17.71 -2.48
N ASN A 456 -38.77 17.73 -1.93
CA ASN A 456 -38.21 16.68 -1.06
C ASN A 456 -38.09 15.31 -1.77
N HIS A 457 -37.81 15.34 -3.07
CA HIS A 457 -37.57 14.13 -3.84
C HIS A 457 -36.12 13.69 -3.68
N TRP A 458 -35.91 12.54 -3.02
CA TRP A 458 -34.60 11.96 -2.79
C TRP A 458 -34.29 10.86 -3.78
N GLN A 459 -33.08 10.88 -4.32
CA GLN A 459 -32.60 9.80 -5.16
C GLN A 459 -31.11 9.51 -4.96
N LEU A 460 -30.76 8.23 -5.10
CA LEU A 460 -29.37 7.81 -5.27
C LEU A 460 -28.90 8.27 -6.65
N GLN A 461 -27.92 9.17 -6.71
CA GLN A 461 -27.34 9.63 -7.96
C GLN A 461 -26.22 8.71 -8.43
N GLN A 462 -25.38 8.24 -7.49
CA GLN A 462 -24.20 7.44 -7.81
C GLN A 462 -23.84 6.54 -6.62
N LEU A 463 -23.41 5.31 -6.92
CA LEU A 463 -22.78 4.36 -6.00
C LEU A 463 -21.68 3.61 -6.76
N ASP A 464 -20.47 4.15 -6.75
CA ASP A 464 -19.31 3.50 -7.35
C ASP A 464 -18.62 2.62 -6.33
N LEU A 465 -18.36 1.37 -6.69
CA LEU A 465 -17.58 0.47 -5.84
C LEU A 465 -16.08 0.77 -5.97
N ALA A 466 -15.62 0.98 -7.20
CA ALA A 466 -14.24 1.34 -7.50
C ALA A 466 -14.15 2.17 -8.78
N THR A 467 -13.38 3.26 -8.71
CA THR A 467 -13.00 4.10 -9.86
C THR A 467 -11.49 4.30 -9.84
N ILE A 468 -10.82 3.92 -10.91
CA ILE A 468 -9.35 3.96 -11.01
C ILE A 468 -8.97 4.59 -12.34
N ARG A 469 -8.05 5.56 -12.32
CA ARG A 469 -7.45 6.15 -13.51
C ARG A 469 -5.95 6.32 -13.34
N SER A 470 -5.20 5.81 -14.31
CA SER A 470 -3.75 5.93 -14.42
C SER A 470 -3.40 6.69 -15.69
N LEU A 471 -3.08 7.98 -15.55
CA LEU A 471 -2.79 8.89 -16.67
C LEU A 471 -1.29 9.20 -16.74
N THR A 472 -0.47 8.16 -16.89
CA THR A 472 0.99 8.32 -16.98
C THR A 472 1.40 8.92 -18.34
N PRO A 473 2.14 10.04 -18.38
CA PRO A 473 2.51 10.70 -19.62
C PRO A 473 3.56 9.93 -20.42
N ARG A 474 3.39 9.91 -21.74
CA ARG A 474 4.35 9.36 -22.70
C ARG A 474 5.38 10.42 -23.08
N ASN A 475 6.64 10.00 -23.29
CA ASN A 475 7.74 10.81 -23.76
C ASN A 475 8.65 10.00 -24.71
N ALA A 476 9.67 10.62 -25.32
CA ALA A 476 10.48 9.93 -26.33
C ALA A 476 11.14 8.61 -25.84
N LEU A 477 11.44 8.51 -24.54
CA LEU A 477 12.09 7.35 -23.94
C LEU A 477 11.08 6.31 -23.41
N LEU A 478 9.98 6.78 -22.82
CA LEU A 478 8.97 5.97 -22.13
C LEU A 478 7.59 6.12 -22.78
N GLN A 479 6.98 4.99 -23.12
CA GLN A 479 5.70 4.93 -23.83
C GLN A 479 4.67 4.08 -23.05
N PRO A 480 4.37 4.41 -21.78
CA PRO A 480 3.39 3.66 -20.99
C PRO A 480 1.97 3.81 -21.55
N TRP A 481 1.12 2.83 -21.25
CA TRP A 481 -0.31 2.92 -21.49
C TRP A 481 -0.99 3.68 -20.35
N SER A 482 -1.87 4.61 -20.70
CA SER A 482 -2.83 5.17 -19.75
C SER A 482 -4.10 4.34 -19.78
N TRP A 483 -4.78 4.18 -18.64
CA TRP A 483 -5.98 3.36 -18.56
C TRP A 483 -6.92 3.81 -17.45
N GLN A 484 -8.17 3.34 -17.54
CA GLN A 484 -9.21 3.59 -16.56
C GLN A 484 -10.11 2.36 -16.36
N VAL A 485 -10.70 2.25 -15.18
CA VAL A 485 -11.83 1.37 -14.91
C VAL A 485 -12.76 1.99 -13.88
N THR A 486 -14.06 1.84 -14.09
CA THR A 486 -15.12 2.26 -13.16
C THR A 486 -16.19 1.18 -13.13
N GLY A 487 -16.67 0.84 -11.95
CA GLY A 487 -17.79 -0.08 -11.76
C GLY A 487 -18.71 0.37 -10.63
N GLY A 488 -20.01 0.42 -10.90
CA GLY A 488 -20.96 1.00 -9.97
C GLY A 488 -22.39 1.10 -10.48
N LEU A 489 -23.17 1.89 -9.77
CA LEU A 489 -24.48 2.38 -10.15
C LEU A 489 -24.40 3.88 -10.39
N GLU A 490 -24.93 4.38 -11.50
CA GLU A 490 -25.01 5.81 -11.76
C GLU A 490 -26.34 6.17 -12.41
N ARG A 491 -26.83 7.38 -12.17
CA ARG A 491 -27.96 7.93 -12.91
C ARG A 491 -27.49 8.55 -14.21
N VAL A 492 -28.13 8.15 -15.29
CA VAL A 492 -27.88 8.64 -16.65
C VAL A 492 -29.15 9.25 -17.24
N PRO A 493 -29.05 10.12 -18.26
CA PRO A 493 -30.22 10.61 -18.97
C PRO A 493 -31.04 9.45 -19.56
N GLY A 494 -32.33 9.42 -19.23
CA GLY A 494 -33.28 8.36 -19.59
C GLY A 494 -34.38 8.86 -20.55
N LYS A 495 -35.40 8.02 -20.76
CA LYS A 495 -36.57 8.39 -21.59
C LYS A 495 -37.42 9.46 -20.92
N HIS A 496 -38.13 10.25 -21.72
CA HIS A 496 -39.05 11.31 -21.26
C HIS A 496 -38.39 12.37 -20.37
N ASP A 497 -37.12 12.67 -20.62
CA ASP A 497 -36.32 13.63 -19.85
C ASP A 497 -36.20 13.29 -18.35
N ASP A 498 -36.31 12.00 -18.00
CA ASP A 498 -36.05 11.49 -16.65
C ASP A 498 -34.59 11.01 -16.48
N GLU A 499 -34.22 10.63 -15.26
CA GLU A 499 -32.93 10.01 -14.94
C GLU A 499 -33.11 8.53 -14.57
N THR A 500 -32.40 7.64 -15.26
CA THR A 500 -32.46 6.20 -15.01
C THR A 500 -31.20 5.74 -14.29
N LEU A 501 -31.37 5.02 -13.17
CA LEU A 501 -30.26 4.40 -12.46
C LEU A 501 -29.82 3.14 -13.22
N VAL A 502 -28.56 3.07 -13.62
CA VAL A 502 -27.98 1.97 -14.39
C VAL A 502 -26.84 1.32 -13.64
N ALA A 503 -26.72 0.00 -13.75
CA ALA A 503 -25.52 -0.71 -13.32
C ALA A 503 -24.54 -0.77 -14.49
N HIS A 504 -23.28 -0.42 -14.27
CA HIS A 504 -22.30 -0.37 -15.36
C HIS A 504 -20.90 -0.79 -14.95
N VAL A 505 -20.14 -1.22 -15.95
CA VAL A 505 -18.69 -1.35 -15.91
C VAL A 505 -18.13 -0.64 -17.14
N ASN A 506 -17.20 0.29 -16.92
CA ASN A 506 -16.52 1.04 -17.98
C ASN A 506 -15.01 0.84 -17.83
N GLY A 507 -14.36 0.37 -18.88
CA GLY A 507 -12.90 0.26 -18.96
C GLY A 507 -12.37 1.04 -20.15
N GLY A 508 -11.15 1.56 -20.06
CA GLY A 508 -10.54 2.24 -21.19
C GLY A 508 -9.02 2.25 -21.16
N ALA A 509 -8.41 2.43 -22.33
CA ALA A 509 -6.98 2.52 -22.49
C ALA A 509 -6.61 3.53 -23.59
N GLY A 510 -5.43 4.13 -23.48
CA GLY A 510 -4.95 5.12 -24.43
C GLY A 510 -3.65 5.77 -23.99
N SER A 511 -3.56 7.08 -24.18
CA SER A 511 -2.31 7.84 -23.98
C SER A 511 -2.54 9.14 -23.24
N THR A 512 -1.54 9.52 -22.45
CA THR A 512 -1.43 10.83 -21.81
C THR A 512 -0.15 11.50 -22.26
N TRP A 513 -0.16 12.82 -22.35
CA TRP A 513 0.97 13.66 -22.71
C TRP A 513 1.15 14.75 -21.66
N GLN A 514 2.39 14.99 -21.26
CA GLN A 514 2.77 16.14 -20.44
C GLN A 514 2.81 17.38 -21.34
N LEU A 515 1.85 18.29 -21.21
CA LEU A 515 1.77 19.51 -22.01
C LEU A 515 2.64 20.63 -21.41
N ARG A 516 2.74 20.65 -20.08
CA ARG A 516 3.60 21.49 -19.23
C ARG A 516 3.85 20.75 -17.92
N ASP A 517 4.77 21.19 -17.07
CA ASP A 517 5.09 20.52 -15.80
C ASP A 517 3.86 20.29 -14.88
N ASP A 518 2.85 21.14 -15.00
CA ASP A 518 1.61 21.17 -14.22
C ASP A 518 0.36 20.77 -15.02
N MET A 519 0.52 20.33 -16.28
CA MET A 519 -0.60 20.13 -17.22
C MET A 519 -0.47 18.82 -17.99
N LEU A 520 -1.51 17.98 -17.91
CA LEU A 520 -1.64 16.74 -18.67
C LEU A 520 -2.77 16.86 -19.69
N GLY A 521 -2.55 16.33 -20.89
CA GLY A 521 -3.61 16.04 -21.85
C GLY A 521 -3.73 14.53 -22.04
N PHE A 522 -4.94 13.98 -22.08
CA PHE A 522 -5.13 12.53 -22.26
C PHE A 522 -6.22 12.23 -23.29
N ALA A 523 -6.10 11.08 -23.94
CA ALA A 523 -7.12 10.53 -24.82
C ALA A 523 -7.15 9.00 -24.69
N LEU A 524 -8.31 8.47 -24.33
CA LEU A 524 -8.57 7.05 -24.08
C LEU A 524 -9.72 6.58 -24.97
N GLY A 525 -9.58 5.38 -25.55
CA GLY A 525 -10.73 4.63 -26.06
C GLY A 525 -11.37 3.86 -24.91
N THR A 526 -12.70 3.82 -24.86
CA THR A 526 -13.46 3.18 -23.77
C THR A 526 -14.37 2.08 -24.31
N VAL A 527 -14.64 1.09 -23.45
CA VAL A 527 -15.67 0.08 -23.61
C VAL A 527 -16.53 0.10 -22.35
N ARG A 528 -17.83 0.21 -22.53
CA ARG A 528 -18.82 0.23 -21.46
C ARG A 528 -19.79 -0.92 -21.65
N VAL A 529 -20.18 -1.54 -20.55
CA VAL A 529 -21.28 -2.50 -20.49
C VAL A 529 -22.22 -2.01 -19.41
N GLU A 530 -23.49 -1.85 -19.73
CA GLU A 530 -24.49 -1.46 -18.74
C GLU A 530 -25.78 -2.27 -18.81
N HIS A 531 -26.46 -2.34 -17.67
CA HIS A 531 -27.85 -2.76 -17.56
C HIS A 531 -28.71 -1.51 -17.33
N ASN A 532 -29.64 -1.25 -18.26
CA ASN A 532 -30.47 -0.06 -18.26
C ASN A 532 -31.92 -0.42 -18.59
N ASN A 533 -32.83 -0.11 -17.66
CA ASN A 533 -34.24 -0.46 -17.79
C ASN A 533 -34.98 0.30 -18.90
N ASP A 534 -34.41 1.39 -19.43
CA ASP A 534 -34.96 2.07 -20.60
C ASP A 534 -34.63 1.34 -21.92
N PHE A 535 -33.69 0.40 -21.91
CA PHE A 535 -33.34 -0.41 -23.08
C PHE A 535 -34.12 -1.71 -23.12
N ASN A 536 -34.34 -2.22 -24.34
CA ASN A 536 -35.00 -3.53 -24.54
C ASN A 536 -34.06 -4.70 -24.21
N GLU A 537 -32.75 -4.47 -24.27
CA GLU A 537 -31.72 -5.48 -24.02
C GLU A 537 -31.37 -5.51 -22.53
N ALA A 538 -31.14 -6.70 -21.98
CA ALA A 538 -30.73 -6.83 -20.59
C ALA A 538 -29.31 -6.27 -20.34
N ILE A 539 -28.44 -6.31 -21.36
CA ILE A 539 -27.09 -5.78 -21.27
C ILE A 539 -26.80 -5.07 -22.59
N SER A 540 -26.41 -3.81 -22.53
CA SER A 540 -26.07 -3.02 -23.71
C SER A 540 -24.60 -2.60 -23.67
N PRO A 541 -23.77 -3.15 -24.55
CA PRO A 541 -22.39 -2.70 -24.72
C PRO A 541 -22.30 -1.40 -25.52
N ALA A 542 -21.27 -0.61 -25.24
CA ALA A 542 -20.90 0.58 -25.98
C ALA A 542 -19.39 0.65 -26.18
N ALA A 543 -18.99 1.17 -27.35
CA ALA A 543 -17.64 1.67 -27.57
C ALA A 543 -17.65 3.18 -27.41
N GLY A 544 -16.56 3.77 -26.94
CA GLY A 544 -16.53 5.19 -26.60
C GLY A 544 -15.15 5.80 -26.54
N PHE A 545 -15.11 7.02 -26.04
CA PHE A 545 -13.87 7.72 -25.73
C PHE A 545 -13.99 8.54 -24.45
N ASN A 546 -12.85 8.78 -23.81
CA ASN A 546 -12.67 9.77 -22.76
C ASN A 546 -11.40 10.58 -23.06
N THR A 547 -11.55 11.89 -23.25
CA THR A 547 -10.43 12.79 -23.55
C THR A 547 -10.53 14.03 -22.69
N GLY A 548 -9.39 14.63 -22.34
CA GLY A 548 -9.42 15.79 -21.49
C GLY A 548 -8.06 16.39 -21.18
N VAL A 549 -8.12 17.44 -20.38
CA VAL A 549 -6.98 18.19 -19.88
C VAL A 549 -7.10 18.30 -18.37
N LEU A 550 -6.01 18.02 -17.67
CA LEU A 550 -5.83 18.26 -16.24
C LEU A 550 -4.78 19.35 -16.07
N TRP A 551 -5.08 20.36 -15.26
CA TRP A 551 -4.17 21.48 -15.03
C TRP A 551 -4.16 21.86 -13.56
N LYS A 552 -3.01 21.69 -12.91
CA LYS A 552 -2.76 22.17 -11.55
C LYS A 552 -2.30 23.62 -11.62
N ASN A 553 -3.23 24.55 -11.46
CA ASN A 553 -2.98 25.99 -11.53
C ASN A 553 -2.82 26.59 -10.12
N PRO A 554 -2.43 27.88 -9.98
CA PRO A 554 -2.27 28.51 -8.67
C PRO A 554 -3.57 28.60 -7.82
N LEU A 555 -4.75 28.40 -8.41
CA LEU A 555 -6.03 28.35 -7.70
C LEU A 555 -6.39 26.94 -7.22
N GLY A 556 -5.69 25.90 -7.68
CA GLY A 556 -5.94 24.49 -7.37
C GLY A 556 -5.99 23.63 -8.64
N ASN A 557 -6.92 22.68 -8.73
CA ASN A 557 -6.95 21.70 -9.82
C ASN A 557 -8.12 21.93 -10.78
N LEU A 558 -7.80 22.17 -12.04
CA LEU A 558 -8.76 22.33 -13.13
C LEU A 558 -8.79 21.07 -14.00
N SER A 559 -9.98 20.61 -14.36
CA SER A 559 -10.16 19.58 -15.38
C SER A 559 -11.20 19.99 -16.42
N LEU A 560 -10.92 19.68 -17.68
CA LEU A 560 -11.87 19.73 -18.79
C LEU A 560 -11.91 18.35 -19.43
N GLU A 561 -13.05 17.68 -19.39
CA GLU A 561 -13.22 16.34 -19.95
C GLU A 561 -14.37 16.30 -20.97
N ALA A 562 -14.20 15.47 -21.99
CA ALA A 562 -15.24 15.13 -22.95
C ALA A 562 -15.33 13.60 -23.08
N LYS A 563 -16.54 13.08 -22.98
CA LYS A 563 -16.83 11.64 -23.05
C LYS A 563 -17.89 11.37 -24.10
N GLY A 564 -17.83 10.18 -24.70
CA GLY A 564 -18.85 9.71 -25.62
C GLY A 564 -18.97 8.20 -25.58
N ASP A 565 -20.19 7.68 -25.46
CA ASP A 565 -20.53 6.26 -25.48
C ASP A 565 -21.53 6.00 -26.62
N PHE A 566 -21.15 5.09 -27.53
CA PHE A 566 -21.94 4.69 -28.70
C PHE A 566 -22.41 3.25 -28.50
N PHE A 567 -23.68 3.09 -28.13
CA PHE A 567 -24.28 1.79 -27.80
C PHE A 567 -24.67 1.01 -29.04
N THR A 568 -24.62 -0.32 -28.95
CA THR A 568 -25.04 -1.22 -30.04
C THR A 568 -26.53 -1.11 -30.38
N ASN A 569 -27.34 -0.64 -29.45
CA ASN A 569 -28.77 -0.40 -29.63
C ASN A 569 -29.09 0.95 -30.32
N GLY A 570 -28.07 1.72 -30.71
CA GLY A 570 -28.21 3.02 -31.39
C GLY A 570 -28.25 4.24 -30.47
N GLU A 571 -28.26 4.06 -29.14
CA GLU A 571 -28.13 5.16 -28.20
C GLU A 571 -26.74 5.79 -28.28
N VAL A 572 -26.67 7.12 -28.21
CA VAL A 572 -25.41 7.86 -28.13
C VAL A 572 -25.49 8.84 -26.98
N ARG A 573 -24.64 8.61 -25.98
CA ARG A 573 -24.45 9.54 -24.86
C ARG A 573 -23.15 10.29 -25.01
N ARG A 574 -23.17 11.59 -24.78
CA ARG A 574 -21.98 12.45 -24.78
C ARG A 574 -22.05 13.41 -23.61
N SER A 575 -20.90 13.72 -23.02
CA SER A 575 -20.81 14.75 -21.99
C SER A 575 -19.56 15.59 -22.16
N ILE A 576 -19.65 16.84 -21.72
CA ILE A 576 -18.52 17.76 -21.54
C ILE A 576 -18.60 18.28 -20.12
N SER A 577 -17.52 18.20 -19.37
CA SER A 577 -17.44 18.68 -17.99
C SER A 577 -16.23 19.59 -17.78
N LEU A 578 -16.42 20.62 -16.97
CA LEU A 578 -15.41 21.54 -16.50
C LEU A 578 -15.47 21.54 -14.96
N ASN A 579 -14.35 21.29 -14.31
CA ASN A 579 -14.24 21.34 -12.85
C ASN A 579 -13.10 22.26 -12.45
N GLN A 580 -13.33 23.11 -11.45
CA GLN A 580 -12.29 23.86 -10.75
C GLN A 580 -12.39 23.54 -9.26
N GLN A 581 -11.33 22.98 -8.71
CA GLN A 581 -11.13 22.79 -7.28
C GLN A 581 -10.27 23.94 -6.72
N TRP A 582 -10.68 24.52 -5.61
CA TRP A 582 -9.85 25.36 -4.75
C TRP A 582 -9.39 24.58 -3.51
N GLU A 583 -8.09 24.55 -3.28
CA GLU A 583 -7.46 23.91 -2.13
C GLU A 583 -7.45 24.89 -0.93
N LEU A 584 -8.52 24.91 -0.13
CA LEU A 584 -8.66 25.87 0.98
C LEU A 584 -7.72 25.56 2.17
N SER A 585 -7.51 24.28 2.42
CA SER A 585 -6.51 23.74 3.36
C SER A 585 -6.18 22.31 2.95
N ARG A 586 -5.21 21.65 3.62
CA ARG A 586 -4.92 20.23 3.40
C ARG A 586 -6.20 19.38 3.34
N ASN A 587 -7.10 19.57 4.31
CA ASN A 587 -8.29 18.73 4.52
C ASN A 587 -9.61 19.42 4.17
N LEU A 588 -9.58 20.51 3.39
CA LEU A 588 -10.80 21.20 2.93
C LEU A 588 -10.64 21.68 1.49
N GLY A 589 -11.58 21.31 0.64
CA GLY A 589 -11.66 21.73 -0.75
C GLY A 589 -13.02 22.35 -1.08
N LEU A 590 -13.04 23.25 -2.06
CA LEU A 590 -14.25 23.78 -2.66
C LEU A 590 -14.21 23.47 -4.16
N ARG A 591 -15.28 22.93 -4.74
CA ARG A 591 -15.34 22.55 -6.15
C ARG A 591 -16.49 23.26 -6.83
N LEU A 592 -16.20 23.92 -7.95
CA LEU A 592 -17.20 24.35 -8.92
C LEU A 592 -17.16 23.39 -10.11
N SER A 593 -18.30 22.78 -10.42
CA SER A 593 -18.48 21.86 -11.53
C SER A 593 -19.53 22.40 -12.49
N ALA A 594 -19.26 22.30 -13.78
CA ALA A 594 -20.22 22.55 -14.85
C ALA A 594 -20.18 21.39 -15.85
N GLN A 595 -21.33 20.82 -16.16
CA GLN A 595 -21.46 19.68 -17.05
C GLN A 595 -22.59 19.90 -18.05
N ARG A 596 -22.41 19.40 -19.26
CA ARG A 596 -23.47 19.31 -20.26
C ARG A 596 -23.55 17.91 -20.82
N GLU A 597 -24.75 17.35 -20.79
CA GLU A 597 -25.03 15.99 -21.25
C GLU A 597 -25.91 16.01 -22.50
N TYR A 598 -25.67 15.04 -23.38
CA TYR A 598 -26.45 14.81 -24.60
C TYR A 598 -26.76 13.32 -24.68
N SER A 599 -28.00 12.99 -25.04
CA SER A 599 -28.50 11.62 -25.25
C SER A 599 -29.44 11.62 -26.46
N HIS A 600 -29.69 10.46 -27.09
CA HIS A 600 -30.80 10.36 -28.05
C HIS A 600 -32.16 10.13 -27.36
N LEU A 601 -32.17 9.76 -26.07
CA LEU A 601 -33.38 9.51 -25.28
C LEU A 601 -33.97 10.76 -24.60
N SER A 602 -33.16 11.80 -24.42
CA SER A 602 -33.54 13.03 -23.72
C SER A 602 -32.93 14.28 -24.33
N THR A 603 -33.54 15.41 -24.02
CA THR A 603 -33.04 16.74 -24.35
C THR A 603 -31.70 17.02 -23.67
N PRO A 604 -30.82 17.86 -24.26
CA PRO A 604 -29.55 18.19 -23.62
C PRO A 604 -29.75 18.92 -22.29
N VAL A 605 -29.08 18.44 -21.24
CA VAL A 605 -29.18 18.98 -19.88
C VAL A 605 -27.88 19.64 -19.48
N ASN A 606 -27.97 20.82 -18.88
CA ASN A 606 -26.84 21.49 -18.22
C ASN A 606 -26.93 21.27 -16.71
N GLU A 607 -25.78 21.09 -16.08
CA GLU A 607 -25.65 21.01 -14.64
C GLU A 607 -24.55 21.96 -14.17
N VAL A 608 -24.80 22.70 -13.09
CA VAL A 608 -23.79 23.51 -12.40
C VAL A 608 -23.93 23.24 -10.91
N MET A 609 -22.81 22.99 -10.24
CA MET A 609 -22.79 22.66 -8.81
C MET A 609 -21.60 23.31 -8.12
N LEU A 610 -21.83 23.83 -6.92
CA LEU A 610 -20.80 24.20 -5.97
C LEU A 610 -20.80 23.20 -4.81
N GLU A 611 -19.66 22.59 -4.52
CA GLU A 611 -19.51 21.52 -3.53
C GLU A 611 -18.35 21.81 -2.56
N VAL A 612 -18.58 21.59 -1.27
CA VAL A 612 -17.54 21.55 -0.24
C VAL A 612 -17.15 20.11 -0.01
N LYS A 613 -15.83 19.84 0.01
CA LYS A 613 -15.24 18.54 0.28
C LYS A 613 -14.42 18.61 1.56
N TRP A 614 -14.82 17.86 2.57
CA TRP A 614 -14.09 17.75 3.83
C TRP A 614 -13.42 16.38 3.93
N TYR A 615 -12.08 16.39 3.92
CA TYR A 615 -11.28 15.19 4.01
C TYR A 615 -11.04 14.86 5.49
N HIS A 616 -11.35 13.63 5.89
CA HIS A 616 -11.19 13.20 7.27
C HIS A 616 -10.79 11.74 7.34
N TYR A 617 -10.54 11.29 8.57
CA TYR A 617 -10.35 9.90 8.90
C TYR A 617 -11.54 9.37 9.71
#